data_AF-A0A3M1HQ08-F1
#
_entry.id   AF-A0A3M1HQ08-F1
#
_cell.length_a   1.000
_cell.length_b   1.000
_cell.length_c   1.000
_cell.angle_alpha   90.00
_cell.angle_beta   90.00
_cell.angle_gamma   90.00
#
_symmetry.space_group_name_H-M   'P 1'
#
loop_
_entity.id
_entity.type
_entity.pdbx_description
1 polymer ?
#
loop_
_entity_poly.entity_id
_entity_poly.type
_entity_poly.pdbx_seq_one_letter_code
_entity_poly.pdbx_strand_id
1 'polypeptide(L)' 'MPWPLVRAALASPARWAVIPAQDVLGLGSEARFNRPGTVDARNWRWQADARLFDPKPWARLADAIALYGRA' A
#
# COMPACT_ATOMS: atom_id res chain seq x y z
N MET A 1 -0.55 9.78 5.53
CA MET A 1 -2.02 9.65 5.36
C MET A 1 -2.39 9.12 3.96
N PRO A 2 -2.12 7.85 3.62
CA PRO A 2 -2.34 7.32 2.25
C PRO A 2 -3.80 6.91 1.94
N TRP A 3 -4.61 6.59 2.96
CA TRP A 3 -5.92 5.97 2.79
C TRP A 3 -6.97 6.72 1.95
N PRO A 4 -7.03 8.07 1.92
CA PRO A 4 -7.90 8.77 0.98
C PRO A 4 -7.61 8.41 -0.48
N LEU A 5 -6.34 8.23 -0.85
CA LEU A 5 -5.94 7.85 -2.21
C LEU A 5 -6.17 6.36 -2.50
N VAL A 6 -5.98 5.49 -1.50
CA VAL A 6 -6.34 4.06 -1.62
C VAL A 6 -7.83 3.91 -1.97
N ARG A 7 -8.71 4.63 -1.26
CA ARG A 7 -10.15 4.62 -1.57
C ARG A 7 -10.46 5.21 -2.93
N ALA A 8 -9.80 6.29 -3.33
CA ALA A 8 -10.00 6.89 -4.64
C ALA A 8 -9.62 5.93 -5.78
N ALA A 9 -8.50 5.19 -5.64
CA ALA A 9 -8.08 4.19 -6.60
C ALA A 9 -9.12 3.05 -6.71
N LEU A 10 -9.61 2.54 -5.58
CA LEU A 10 -10.63 1.50 -5.55
C LEU A 10 -12.00 2.00 -6.06
N ALA A 11 -12.37 3.26 -5.85
CA ALA A 11 -13.63 3.82 -6.35
C ALA A 11 -13.61 4.16 -7.85
N SER A 12 -12.43 4.17 -8.50
CA SER A 12 -12.30 4.54 -9.91
C SER A 12 -13.00 3.55 -10.85
N PRO A 13 -13.31 3.92 -12.10
CA PRO A 13 -13.84 2.98 -13.11
C PRO A 13 -12.77 2.05 -13.70
N ALA A 14 -11.51 2.12 -13.24
CA ALA A 14 -10.43 1.32 -13.79
C ALA A 14 -10.67 -0.18 -13.53
N ARG A 15 -10.37 -1.03 -14.52
CA ARG A 15 -10.46 -2.49 -14.38
C ARG A 15 -9.57 -3.01 -13.25
N TRP A 16 -8.37 -2.46 -13.11
CA TRP A 16 -7.40 -2.88 -12.10
C TRP A 16 -7.03 -1.71 -11.19
N ALA A 17 -6.99 -1.98 -9.89
CA ALA A 17 -6.45 -1.08 -8.88
C ALA A 17 -5.35 -1.82 -8.12
N VAL A 18 -4.11 -1.34 -8.21
CA VAL A 18 -2.94 -1.95 -7.55
C VAL A 18 -2.45 -0.99 -6.48
N ILE A 19 -2.38 -1.47 -5.25
CA ILE A 19 -2.00 -0.68 -4.09
C ILE A 19 -0.67 -1.21 -3.52
N PRO A 20 0.37 -0.36 -3.36
CA PRO A 20 1.58 -0.75 -2.66
C PRO A 20 1.27 -1.17 -1.21
N ALA A 21 1.89 -2.24 -0.73
CA ALA A 21 1.72 -2.71 0.64
C ALA A 21 2.06 -1.62 1.67
N GLN A 22 3.07 -0.77 1.38
CA GLN A 22 3.46 0.36 2.22
C GLN A 22 2.31 1.35 2.45
N ASP A 23 1.47 1.59 1.44
CA ASP A 23 0.32 2.49 1.54
C ASP A 23 -0.81 1.89 2.38
N VAL A 24 -1.03 0.57 2.27
CA VAL A 24 -2.00 -0.16 3.12
C VAL A 24 -1.58 -0.06 4.59
N LEU A 25 -0.28 -0.26 4.84
CA LEU A 25 0.34 -0.21 6.16
C LEU A 25 0.54 1.22 6.71
N GLY A 26 0.37 2.25 5.88
CA GLY A 26 0.50 3.64 6.32
C GLY A 26 1.94 4.09 6.59
N LEU A 27 2.94 3.41 6.01
CA LEU A 27 4.36 3.69 6.25
C LEU A 27 4.82 5.00 5.57
N GLY A 28 5.89 5.59 6.10
CA GLY A 28 6.49 6.81 5.58
C GLY A 28 7.63 6.54 4.59
N SER A 29 8.47 7.57 4.39
CA SER A 29 9.60 7.55 3.45
C SER A 29 10.66 6.51 3.78
N GLU A 30 10.72 6.03 5.02
CA GLU A 30 11.58 4.93 5.46
C GLU A 30 11.25 3.60 4.76
N ALA A 31 10.02 3.45 4.26
CA ALA A 31 9.57 2.28 3.54
C ALA A 31 9.66 2.40 2.01
N ARG A 32 10.24 3.50 1.51
CA ARG A 32 10.36 3.74 0.06
C ARG A 32 11.22 2.64 -0.58
N PHE A 33 10.66 1.96 -1.58
CA PHE A 33 11.35 0.85 -2.23
C PHE A 33 12.54 1.30 -3.09
N ASN A 34 12.40 2.39 -3.83
CA ASN A 34 13.48 2.92 -4.67
C ASN A 34 13.39 4.45 -4.84
N ARG A 35 14.55 5.12 -4.89
CA ARG A 35 14.72 6.51 -5.32
C ARG A 35 15.58 6.55 -6.60
N PRO A 36 14.94 6.62 -7.79
CA PRO A 36 15.67 6.74 -9.06
C PRO A 36 16.68 7.88 -9.06
N GLY A 37 17.81 7.68 -9.76
CA GLY A 37 18.90 8.66 -9.84
C GLY A 37 19.80 8.72 -8.60
N THR A 38 19.69 7.75 -7.67
CA THR A 38 20.55 7.66 -6.49
C THR A 38 21.22 6.30 -6.38
N VAL A 39 22.39 6.28 -5.75
CA VAL A 39 23.14 5.06 -5.39
C VAL A 39 23.06 4.79 -3.88
N ASP A 40 21.93 5.13 -3.26
CA ASP A 40 21.69 4.93 -1.81
C ASP A 40 21.58 3.44 -1.48
N ALA A 41 22.27 3.00 -0.42
CA ALA A 41 22.26 1.63 0.07
C ALA A 41 20.86 1.13 0.50
N ARG A 42 19.91 2.05 0.74
CA ARG A 42 18.52 1.74 1.10
C ARG A 42 17.64 1.35 -0.09
N ASN A 43 18.03 1.67 -1.32
CA ASN A 43 17.24 1.28 -2.50
C ASN A 43 17.13 -0.24 -2.57
N TRP A 44 15.94 -0.73 -2.93
CA TRP A 44 15.62 -2.15 -3.11
C TRP A 44 15.77 -3.01 -1.84
N ARG A 45 15.87 -2.38 -0.67
CA ARG A 45 16.07 -3.09 0.62
C ARG A 45 14.84 -3.17 1.50
N TRP A 46 13.76 -2.45 1.19
CA TRP A 46 12.55 -2.52 2.02
C TRP A 46 11.98 -3.94 2.01
N GLN A 47 11.64 -4.42 3.20
CA GLN A 47 11.03 -5.72 3.44
C GLN A 47 9.91 -5.53 4.45
N ALA A 48 8.83 -6.30 4.29
CA ALA A 48 7.79 -6.35 5.30
C ALA A 48 8.31 -7.09 6.53
N ASP A 49 8.25 -6.43 7.69
CA ASP A 49 8.45 -7.09 8.97
C ASP A 49 7.28 -8.04 9.25
N ALA A 50 7.54 -9.22 9.81
CA ALA A 50 6.49 -10.19 10.15
C ALA A 50 5.39 -9.58 11.04
N ARG A 51 5.74 -8.59 11.87
CA ARG A 51 4.81 -7.86 12.74
C ARG A 51 3.83 -6.96 11.98
N LEU A 52 4.11 -6.66 10.70
CA LEU A 52 3.23 -5.89 9.82
C LEU A 52 2.12 -6.74 9.18
N PHE A 53 2.10 -8.05 9.45
CA PHE A 53 0.95 -8.92 9.14
C PHE A 53 -0.09 -8.94 10.26
N ASP A 54 -0.13 -7.91 11.12
CA ASP A 54 -1.32 -7.64 11.93
C ASP A 54 -2.55 -7.67 11.00
N PRO A 55 -3.60 -8.46 11.31
CA PRO A 55 -4.75 -8.63 10.43
C PRO A 55 -5.53 -7.33 10.20
N LYS A 56 -5.44 -6.32 11.08
CA LYS A 56 -6.26 -5.11 11.05
C LYS A 56 -6.11 -4.26 9.77
N PRO A 57 -4.90 -3.83 9.32
CA PRO A 57 -4.75 -3.08 8.07
C PRO A 57 -5.27 -3.85 6.85
N TRP A 58 -5.10 -5.17 6.83
CA TRP A 58 -5.55 -6.03 5.74
C TRP A 58 -7.06 -6.24 5.74
N ALA A 59 -7.69 -6.37 6.92
CA ALA A 59 -9.13 -6.39 7.06
C ALA A 59 -9.76 -5.09 6.55
N ARG A 60 -9.20 -3.94 6.90
CA ARG A 60 -9.65 -2.64 6.37
C ARG A 60 -9.54 -2.56 4.84
N LEU A 61 -8.49 -3.15 4.26
CA LEU A 61 -8.35 -3.23 2.81
C LEU A 61 -9.42 -4.14 2.19
N ALA A 62 -9.68 -5.30 2.80
CA ALA A 62 -10.72 -6.23 2.37
C ALA A 62 -12.12 -5.57 2.40
N ASP A 63 -12.44 -4.85 3.47
CA ASP A 63 -13.69 -4.09 3.59
C ASP A 63 -13.83 -3.05 2.47
N ALA A 64 -12.75 -2.33 2.16
CA ALA A 64 -12.74 -1.33 1.08
C ALA A 64 -12.89 -1.98 -0.30
N ILE A 65 -12.22 -3.12 -0.54
CA ILE A 65 -12.35 -3.91 -1.77
C ILE A 65 -13.80 -4.34 -1.98
N ALA A 66 -14.46 -4.86 -0.94
CA ALA A 66 -15.86 -5.25 -0.98
C ALA A 66 -16.79 -4.05 -1.23
N LEU A 67 -16.59 -2.93 -0.50
CA LEU A 67 -17.39 -1.72 -0.63
C LEU A 67 -17.42 -1.16 -2.06
N TYR A 68 -16.30 -1.24 -2.78
CA TYR A 68 -16.19 -0.73 -4.16
C TYR A 68 -16.39 -1.80 -5.24
N GLY A 69 -16.89 -3.00 -4.87
CA GLY A 69 -17.25 -4.04 -5.84
C GLY A 69 -16.05 -4.67 -6.55
N ARG A 70 -14.94 -4.88 -5.83
CA ARG A 70 -13.69 -5.44 -6.37
C ARG A 70 -13.27 -6.79 -5.75
N ALA A 71 -14.19 -7.47 -5.07
CA ALA A 71 -13.99 -8.78 -4.45
C ALA A 71 -14.10 -9.92 -5.47
#